data_AF-A0A0F9CV28-F1
#
_entry.id   AF-A0A0F9CV28-F1
#
_cell.length_a   1.000
_cell.length_b   1.000
_cell.length_c   1.000
_cell.angle_alpha   90.00
_cell.angle_beta   90.00
_cell.angle_gamma   90.00
#
_symmetry.space_group_name_H-M   'P 1'
#
loop_
_entity.id
_entity.type
_entity.pdbx_description
1 polymer ?
#
loop_
_entity_poly.entity_id
_entity_poly.type
_entity_poly.pdbx_seq_one_letter_code
_entity_poly.pdbx_strand_id
1 'polypeptide(L)'
;MIITKIKLKNFISHNDTEIEFPYGVSILMGENGSGKSSIIDAIYYSICGEQVRGDTINDLIKEGKNSARVILNFQHGGIEYEVSRDRERER
;
A
#
# COMPACT_ATOMS: atom_id res chain seq x y z
N MET A 1 -13.75 9.70 4.78
CA MET A 1 -12.61 8.82 5.13
C MET A 1 -11.35 9.66 5.02
N ILE A 2 -10.47 9.61 6.03
CA ILE A 2 -9.19 10.35 6.06
C ILE A 2 -8.09 9.32 6.28
N ILE A 3 -7.20 9.11 5.31
CA ILE A 3 -6.06 8.21 5.46
C ILE A 3 -5.05 8.91 6.37
N THR A 4 -4.56 8.19 7.39
CA THR A 4 -3.61 8.74 8.36
C THR A 4 -2.24 8.09 8.24
N LYS A 5 -2.19 6.81 7.84
CA LYS A 5 -0.92 6.08 7.74
C LYS A 5 -1.01 4.92 6.76
N ILE A 6 0.10 4.61 6.11
CA ILE A 6 0.28 3.34 5.40
C ILE A 6 1.65 2.74 5.72
N LYS A 7 1.69 1.42 5.92
CA LYS A 7 2.91 0.62 6.03
C LYS A 7 2.95 -0.42 4.93
N LEU A 8 4.07 -0.48 4.22
CA LEU A 8 4.32 -1.36 3.09
C LEU A 8 5.53 -2.23 3.38
N LYS A 9 5.37 -3.54 3.27
CA LYS A 9 6.48 -4.49 3.35
C LYS A 9 6.51 -5.34 2.09
N ASN A 10 7.67 -5.37 1.43
CA ASN A 10 7.91 -6.12 0.19
C ASN A 10 6.82 -5.88 -0.89
N PHE A 11 6.34 -4.65 -1.04
CA PHE A 11 5.24 -4.30 -1.94
C PHE A 11 5.77 -3.52 -3.15
N ILE A 12 5.78 -4.13 -4.33
CA ILE A 12 6.30 -3.55 -5.58
C ILE A 12 7.70 -2.92 -5.38
N SER A 13 7.81 -1.58 -5.32
CA SER A 13 9.09 -0.87 -5.16
C SER A 13 9.54 -0.81 -3.69
N HIS A 14 8.63 -1.01 -2.73
CA HIS A 14 8.87 -0.80 -1.30
C HIS A 14 9.35 -2.07 -0.59
N ASN A 15 10.52 -1.99 0.06
CA ASN A 15 11.02 -3.07 0.94
C ASN A 15 10.37 -3.01 2.32
N ASP A 16 10.47 -1.84 2.94
CA ASP A 16 9.86 -1.50 4.21
C ASP A 16 9.66 0.02 4.18
N THR A 17 8.41 0.48 4.10
CA THR A 17 8.09 1.90 3.95
C THR A 17 6.90 2.22 4.82
N GLU A 18 7.03 3.31 5.58
CA GLU A 18 6.00 3.84 6.45
C GLU A 18 5.79 5.31 6.10
N ILE A 19 4.54 5.70 5.85
CA ILE A 19 4.18 7.07 5.49
C ILE A 19 3.03 7.49 6.38
N GLU A 20 3.20 8.62 7.06
CA GLU A 20 2.13 9.30 7.78
C GLU A 20 1.58 10.42 6.89
N PHE A 21 0.26 10.49 6.77
CA PHE A 21 -0.41 11.46 5.93
C PHE A 21 -0.92 12.62 6.79
N PRO A 22 -0.51 13.86 6.51
CA PRO A 22 -1.06 15.02 7.18
C PRO A 22 -2.52 15.24 6.77
N TYR A 23 -3.26 15.96 7.61
CA TYR A 23 -4.57 16.47 7.23
C TYR A 23 -4.42 17.49 6.08
N GLY A 24 -5.26 17.36 5.05
CA GLY A 24 -5.24 18.23 3.88
C GLY A 24 -4.63 17.56 2.64
N VAL A 25 -3.76 18.28 1.94
CA VAL A 25 -3.19 17.83 0.65
C VAL A 25 -1.82 17.20 0.87
N SER A 26 -1.65 15.96 0.40
CA SER A 26 -0.37 15.25 0.39
C SER A 26 0.19 15.17 -1.03
N ILE A 27 1.46 15.55 -1.22
CA ILE A 27 2.15 15.46 -2.50
C ILE A 27 3.21 14.36 -2.41
N LEU A 28 3.09 13.34 -3.25
CA LEU A 28 4.14 12.31 -3.42
C LEU A 28 5.09 12.76 -4.53
N MET A 29 6.34 13.10 -4.17
CA MET A 29 7.37 13.57 -5.10
C MET A 29 8.56 12.60 -5.16
N GLY A 30 9.21 12.52 -6.32
CA GLY A 30 10.35 11.65 -6.58
C GLY A 30 10.46 11.28 -8.06
N GLU A 31 11.55 10.63 -8.44
CA GLU A 31 11.83 10.23 -9.83
C GLU A 31 10.86 9.15 -10.35
N ASN A 32 10.73 9.02 -11.67
CA ASN A 32 9.95 7.93 -12.26
C ASN A 32 10.52 6.57 -11.83
N GLY A 33 9.64 5.64 -11.46
CA GLY A 33 10.04 4.35 -10.90
C GLY A 33 10.31 4.33 -9.38
N SER A 34 10.31 5.49 -8.69
CA SER A 34 10.63 5.56 -7.26
C SER A 34 9.57 4.96 -6.31
N GLY A 35 8.47 4.40 -6.84
CA GLY A 35 7.39 3.79 -6.04
C GLY A 35 6.20 4.69 -5.70
N LYS A 36 6.16 5.94 -6.20
CA LYS A 36 5.03 6.87 -5.92
C LYS A 36 3.66 6.26 -6.24
N SER A 37 3.50 5.72 -7.46
CA SER A 37 2.24 5.09 -7.88
C SER A 37 1.98 3.80 -7.10
N SER A 38 3.02 3.10 -6.63
CA SER A 38 2.89 1.90 -5.81
C SER A 38 2.25 2.18 -4.45
N ILE A 39 2.46 3.38 -3.88
CA ILE A 39 1.76 3.83 -2.66
C ILE A 39 0.25 3.93 -2.93
N ILE A 40 -0.14 4.48 -4.09
CA ILE A 40 -1.55 4.60 -4.47
C ILE A 40 -2.17 3.23 -4.71
N ASP A 41 -1.46 2.30 -5.38
CA ASP A 41 -1.99 0.94 -5.53
C ASP A 41 -2.15 0.24 -4.18
N ALA A 42 -1.24 0.46 -3.23
CA ALA A 42 -1.32 -0.16 -1.93
C ALA A 42 -2.55 0.33 -1.15
N ILE A 43 -2.86 1.63 -1.23
CA ILE A 43 -4.10 2.19 -0.65
C ILE A 43 -5.33 1.51 -1.28
N TYR A 44 -5.38 1.42 -2.61
CA TYR A 44 -6.48 0.76 -3.32
C TYR A 44 -6.61 -0.71 -2.92
N TYR A 45 -5.49 -1.45 -2.95
CA TYR A 45 -5.43 -2.85 -2.59
C TYR A 45 -5.87 -3.09 -1.15
N SER A 46 -5.45 -2.25 -0.19
CA SER A 46 -5.92 -2.33 1.19
C SER A 46 -7.45 -2.25 1.28
N ILE A 47 -8.08 -1.34 0.56
CA ILE A 47 -9.53 -1.12 0.65
C ILE A 47 -10.28 -2.20 -0.13
N CYS A 48 -9.97 -2.39 -1.41
CA CYS A 48 -10.75 -3.25 -2.30
C CYS A 48 -10.32 -4.73 -2.28
N GLY A 49 -9.07 -5.02 -1.92
CA GLY A 49 -8.50 -6.38 -2.01
C GLY A 49 -8.14 -6.81 -3.44
N GLU A 50 -8.18 -5.87 -4.39
CA GLU A 50 -7.90 -6.09 -5.81
C GLU A 50 -6.67 -5.30 -6.24
N GLN A 51 -5.98 -5.76 -7.29
CA GLN A 51 -4.86 -5.05 -7.89
C GLN A 51 -5.33 -4.02 -8.93
N VAL A 52 -4.65 -2.88 -8.98
CA VAL A 52 -4.86 -1.84 -10.02
C VAL A 52 -4.06 -2.15 -11.29
N ARG A 53 -2.96 -2.90 -11.15
CA ARG A 53 -2.04 -3.25 -12.22
C ARG A 53 -1.46 -4.65 -11.99
N GLY A 54 -0.86 -5.20 -13.03
CA GLY A 54 -0.40 -6.59 -13.04
C GLY A 54 -1.52 -7.53 -13.45
N ASP A 55 -1.14 -8.73 -13.86
CA ASP A 55 -2.08 -9.77 -14.29
C ASP A 55 -2.66 -10.49 -13.07
N THR A 56 -1.91 -10.54 -11.96
CA THR A 56 -2.30 -11.24 -10.74
C THR A 56 -2.00 -10.41 -9.48
N ILE A 57 -2.69 -10.73 -8.38
CA ILE A 57 -2.38 -10.16 -7.06
C ILE A 57 -0.93 -10.46 -6.63
N ASN A 58 -0.34 -11.56 -7.12
CA ASN A 58 1.05 -11.92 -6.81
C ASN A 58 2.07 -10.94 -7.42
N ASP A 59 1.67 -10.13 -8.40
CA ASP A 59 2.51 -9.09 -9.00
C ASP A 59 2.69 -7.87 -8.08
N LEU A 60 1.86 -7.78 -7.02
CA LEU A 60 2.04 -6.78 -5.97
C LEU A 60 3.21 -7.13 -5.03
N ILE A 61 3.66 -8.38 -5.03
CA ILE A 61 4.83 -8.82 -4.26
C ILE A 61 6.10 -8.37 -4.97
N LYS A 62 6.95 -7.64 -4.23
CA LYS A 62 8.26 -7.20 -4.72
C LYS A 62 9.08 -8.36 -5.26
N GLU A 63 9.74 -8.13 -6.39
CA GLU A 63 10.61 -9.13 -7.02
C GLU A 63 11.68 -9.66 -6.04
N GLY A 64 11.92 -10.97 -6.08
CA GLY A 64 12.80 -11.66 -5.15
C GLY A 64 12.24 -11.85 -3.73
N LYS A 65 10.98 -11.48 -3.47
CA LYS A 65 10.28 -11.74 -2.21
C LYS A 65 9.16 -12.76 -2.40
N ASN A 66 8.80 -13.43 -1.32
CA ASN A 66 7.76 -14.47 -1.30
C ASN A 66 6.45 -14.00 -0.66
N SER A 67 6.45 -12.82 -0.05
CA SER A 67 5.28 -12.26 0.60
C SER A 67 5.32 -10.74 0.59
N ALA A 68 4.14 -10.14 0.67
CA ALA A 68 3.93 -8.71 0.83
C ALA A 68 2.88 -8.44 1.92
N ARG A 69 3.02 -7.30 2.59
CA ARG A 69 2.05 -6.82 3.58
C ARG A 69 1.75 -5.35 3.34
N VAL A 70 0.47 -4.99 3.42
CA VAL A 70 0.00 -3.61 3.43
C VAL A 70 -0.88 -3.39 4.66
N ILE A 71 -0.55 -2.39 5.47
CA ILE A 71 -1.36 -1.93 6.59
C ILE A 71 -1.79 -0.50 6.29
N LEU A 72 -3.08 -0.24 6.24
CA LEU A 72 -3.66 1.08 6.03
C LEU A 72 -4.43 1.51 7.28
N ASN A 73 -4.09 2.66 7.84
CA ASN A 73 -4.86 3.30 8.90
C ASN A 73 -5.64 4.49 8.32
N PHE A 74 -6.91 4.59 8.68
CA PHE A 74 -7.76 5.70 8.28
C PHE A 74 -8.83 5.99 9.33
N GLN A 75 -9.38 7.20 9.28
CA GLN A 75 -10.49 7.63 10.12
C GLN A 75 -11.78 7.75 9.29
N HIS A 76 -12.90 7.30 9.83
CA HIS A 76 -14.23 7.50 9.25
C HIS A 76 -15.26 7.76 10.34
N GLY A 77 -16.00 8.87 10.25
CA GLY A 77 -17.03 9.22 11.25
C GLY A 77 -16.47 9.41 12.67
N GLY A 78 -15.23 9.87 12.81
CA GLY A 78 -14.56 10.02 14.11
C GLY A 78 -13.88 8.74 14.62
N ILE A 79 -14.17 7.58 14.02
CA ILE A 79 -13.65 6.27 14.43
C ILE A 79 -12.38 5.95 13.63
N GLU A 80 -11.38 5.40 14.31
CA GLU A 80 -10.14 4.92 13.68
C GLU A 80 -10.30 3.46 13.24
N TYR A 81 -9.77 3.16 12.07
CA TYR A 81 -9.77 1.84 11.45
C TYR A 81 -8.35 1.47 11.01
N GLU A 82 -8.07 0.18 11.08
CA GLU A 82 -6.89 -0.42 10.49
C GLU A 82 -7.31 -1.58 9.57
N VAL A 83 -6.74 -1.61 8.37
CA VAL A 83 -6.90 -2.73 7.44
C VAL A 83 -5.52 -3.30 7.14
N SER A 84 -5.32 -4.57 7.50
CA SER A 84 -4.12 -5.34 7.15
C SER A 84 -4.44 -6.33 6.05
N ARG A 85 -3.58 -6.38 5.02
CA ARG A 85 -3.60 -7.43 4.01
C ARG A 85 -2.23 -8.06 3.91
N ASP A 86 -2.24 -9.38 4.04
CA ASP A 86 -1.09 -10.25 3.88
C ASP A 86 -1.25 -11.05 2.60
N ARG A 87 -0.20 -11.10 1.80
CA ARG A 87 -0.15 -11.94 0.60
C ARG A 87 1.11 -12.78 0.63
N GLU A 88 0.94 -14.08 0.44
CA GLU A 88 2.03 -15.01 0.15
C GLU A 88 1.93 -15.45 -1.30
N ARG A 89 3.09 -15.61 -1.95
CA ARG A 89 3.16 -16.14 -3.30
C ARG A 89 2.80 -17.63 -3.24
N GLU A 90 1.64 -17.98 -3.77
CA GLU A 90 1.24 -19.38 -3.96
C GLU A 90 2.26 -20.07 -4.88
N ARG A 91 2.66 -21.30 -4.52
CA ARG A 91 3.62 -22.12 -5.27
C ARG A 91 3.03 -22.69 -6.53
#